data_AF-A0A3D4HCJ3-F1
#
_entry.id   AF-A0A3D4HCJ3-F1
#
_cell.length_a   1.000
_cell.length_b   1.000
_cell.length_c   1.000
_cell.angle_alpha   90.00
_cell.angle_beta   90.00
_cell.angle_gamma   90.00
#
_symmetry.space_group_name_H-M   'P 1'
#
loop_
_entity.id
_entity.type
_entity.pdbx_description
1 polymer ?
#
loop_
_entity_poly.entity_id
_entity_poly.type
_entity_poly.pdbx_seq_one_letter_code
_entity_poly.pdbx_strand_id
1 'polypeptide(L)'
;MRYVYLIFIVGVIGALAILGPRGAKSTRPPLEVFPDMDRMPRYDPQAESAFFSDGRTDRLPVEGAVARGTFYENEYLATGKNGEYFGKGFPIDVSNEAMARGE
;
A
#
# COMPACT_ATOMS: atom_id res chain seq x y z
N MET A 1 55.79 -11.69 -33.00
CA MET A 1 55.25 -12.28 -31.75
C MET A 1 54.96 -11.25 -30.67
N ARG A 2 55.85 -10.28 -30.38
CA ARG A 2 55.66 -9.29 -29.29
C ARG A 2 54.35 -8.49 -29.32
N TYR A 3 53.90 -8.05 -30.50
CA TYR A 3 52.70 -7.21 -30.64
C TYR A 3 51.37 -7.97 -30.62
N VAL A 4 51.38 -9.26 -30.93
CA VAL A 4 50.16 -10.09 -30.94
C VAL A 4 49.56 -10.18 -29.54
N TYR A 5 50.42 -10.34 -28.52
CA TYR A 5 49.99 -10.36 -27.12
C TYR A 5 49.44 -9.01 -26.65
N LEU A 6 50.02 -7.88 -27.11
CA LEU A 6 49.53 -6.55 -26.77
C LEU A 6 48.13 -6.29 -27.36
N ILE A 7 47.92 -6.63 -28.64
CA ILE A 7 46.62 -6.48 -29.31
C ILE A 7 45.57 -7.38 -28.64
N PHE A 8 45.94 -8.60 -28.27
CA PHE A 8 45.05 -9.53 -27.57
C PHE A 8 44.64 -9.01 -26.19
N ILE A 9 45.58 -8.48 -25.40
CA ILE A 9 45.30 -7.91 -24.08
C ILE A 9 44.36 -6.70 -24.19
N VAL A 10 44.62 -5.79 -25.14
CA VAL A 10 43.75 -4.64 -25.37
C VAL A 10 42.35 -5.10 -25.83
N GLY A 11 42.27 -6.13 -26.66
CA GLY A 11 40.99 -6.73 -27.08
C GLY A 11 40.19 -7.31 -25.91
N VAL A 12 40.85 -8.04 -24.99
CA VAL A 12 40.20 -8.60 -23.79
C VAL A 12 39.72 -7.50 -22.85
N ILE A 13 40.55 -6.47 -22.60
CA ILE A 13 40.17 -5.33 -21.75
C ILE A 13 38.99 -4.58 -22.37
N GLY A 14 39.01 -4.33 -23.68
CA GLY A 14 37.90 -3.70 -24.41
C GLY A 14 36.61 -4.50 -24.31
N ALA A 15 36.69 -5.84 -24.48
CA ALA A 15 35.52 -6.71 -24.36
C ALA A 15 34.91 -6.69 -22.96
N LEU A 16 35.74 -6.76 -21.91
CA LEU A 16 35.27 -6.69 -20.52
C LEU A 16 34.65 -5.32 -20.17
N ALA A 17 35.22 -4.23 -20.70
CA ALA A 17 34.70 -2.88 -20.49
C ALA A 17 33.35 -2.64 -21.19
N ILE A 18 33.16 -3.17 -22.40
CA ILE A 18 31.92 -3.01 -23.18
C ILE A 18 30.80 -3.90 -22.64
N LEU A 19 31.10 -5.17 -22.31
CA LEU A 19 30.07 -6.10 -21.84
C LEU A 19 29.68 -5.87 -20.37
N GLY A 20 30.59 -5.34 -19.56
CA GLY A 20 30.38 -5.07 -18.14
C GLY A 20 30.05 -6.33 -17.29
N PRO A 21 29.97 -6.20 -15.96
CA PRO A 21 29.51 -7.28 -15.10
C PRO A 21 28.01 -7.55 -15.31
N ARG A 22 27.65 -8.81 -15.59
CA ARG A 22 26.25 -9.25 -15.72
C ARG A 22 25.68 -9.66 -14.37
N GLY A 23 24.37 -9.48 -14.17
CA GLY A 23 23.65 -10.00 -13.00
C GLY A 23 23.47 -9.01 -11.84
N ALA A 24 23.70 -7.71 -12.05
CA ALA A 24 23.39 -6.69 -11.04
C ALA A 24 21.90 -6.70 -10.68
N LYS A 25 21.59 -6.68 -9.37
CA LYS A 25 20.22 -6.54 -8.87
C LYS A 25 19.86 -5.05 -8.83
N SER A 26 18.68 -4.71 -9.37
CA SER A 26 18.14 -3.34 -9.36
C SER A 26 17.20 -3.16 -8.18
N THR A 27 17.27 -2.01 -7.52
CA THR A 27 16.28 -1.54 -6.53
C THR A 27 15.12 -0.79 -7.17
N ARG A 28 15.24 -0.43 -8.45
CA ARG A 28 14.14 0.18 -9.23
C ARG A 28 13.06 -0.85 -9.52
N PRO A 29 11.82 -0.42 -9.75
CA PRO A 29 10.76 -1.30 -10.21
C PRO A 29 11.20 -2.15 -11.41
N PRO A 30 10.76 -3.42 -11.49
CA PRO A 30 11.04 -4.29 -12.62
C PRO A 30 10.59 -3.66 -13.95
N LEU A 31 11.28 -4.01 -15.03
CA LEU A 31 10.85 -3.62 -16.36
C LEU A 31 9.61 -4.44 -16.76
N GLU A 32 8.50 -3.76 -16.99
CA GLU A 32 7.26 -4.34 -17.53
C GLU A 32 7.28 -4.25 -19.05
N VAL A 33 7.36 -5.39 -19.74
CA VAL A 33 7.37 -5.44 -21.22
C VAL A 33 5.96 -5.27 -21.79
N PHE A 34 4.96 -5.83 -21.12
CA PHE A 34 3.55 -5.76 -21.52
C PHE A 34 2.68 -5.38 -20.33
N PRO A 35 2.40 -4.07 -20.13
CA PRO A 35 1.54 -3.60 -19.06
C PRO A 35 0.07 -3.61 -19.52
N ASP A 36 -0.51 -4.79 -19.69
CA ASP A 36 -1.87 -4.94 -20.26
C ASP A 36 -2.93 -4.41 -19.28
N MET A 37 -2.90 -4.86 -18.02
CA MET A 37 -3.89 -4.51 -17.00
C MET A 37 -3.32 -4.28 -15.59
N ASP A 38 -2.00 -4.15 -15.45
CA ASP A 38 -1.36 -3.85 -14.14
C ASP A 38 -1.75 -2.46 -13.61
N ARG A 39 -2.08 -1.53 -14.52
CA ARG A 39 -2.54 -0.16 -14.22
C ARG A 39 -3.83 0.12 -14.97
N MET A 40 -4.96 -0.06 -14.29
CA MET A 40 -6.28 0.14 -14.87
C MET A 40 -6.73 1.60 -14.75
N PRO A 41 -7.58 2.12 -15.68
CA PRO A 41 -8.17 3.45 -15.59
C PRO A 41 -9.33 3.48 -14.59
N ARG A 42 -9.08 3.06 -13.35
CA ARG A 42 -9.99 3.17 -12.20
C ARG A 42 -9.21 3.65 -10.99
N TYR A 43 -9.91 4.21 -10.01
CA TYR A 43 -9.31 4.55 -8.73
C TYR A 43 -9.45 3.39 -7.76
N ASP A 44 -8.33 2.92 -7.24
CA ASP A 44 -8.29 1.98 -6.11
C ASP A 44 -8.37 2.76 -4.77
N PRO A 45 -8.72 2.09 -3.66
CA PRO A 45 -8.65 2.70 -2.33
C PRO A 45 -7.24 3.20 -2.03
N GLN A 46 -7.12 4.37 -1.40
CA GLN A 46 -5.84 5.01 -1.07
C GLN A 46 -4.92 5.32 -2.28
N ALA A 47 -5.47 5.35 -3.49
CA ALA A 47 -4.72 5.78 -4.67
C ALA A 47 -4.59 7.31 -4.78
N GLU A 48 -3.67 7.76 -5.61
CA GLU A 48 -3.50 9.17 -5.95
C GLU A 48 -4.53 9.60 -7.01
N SER A 49 -5.01 10.84 -6.91
CA SER A 49 -5.92 11.46 -7.90
C SER A 49 -5.41 12.82 -8.33
N ALA A 50 -5.21 12.99 -9.64
CA ALA A 50 -4.89 14.30 -10.24
C ALA A 50 -6.10 15.24 -10.36
N PHE A 51 -7.32 14.76 -10.09
CA PHE A 51 -8.55 15.56 -10.22
C PHE A 51 -8.78 16.48 -9.02
N PHE A 52 -8.50 16.00 -7.81
CA PHE A 52 -8.70 16.76 -6.58
C PHE A 52 -7.41 17.45 -6.13
N SER A 53 -7.53 18.65 -5.56
CA SER A 53 -6.37 19.45 -5.11
C SER A 53 -5.57 18.82 -3.97
N ASP A 54 -6.16 17.89 -3.24
CA ASP A 54 -5.52 17.16 -2.13
C ASP A 54 -4.88 15.83 -2.56
N GLY A 55 -4.94 15.48 -3.85
CA GLY A 55 -4.27 14.32 -4.41
C GLY A 55 -4.90 12.97 -4.05
N ARG A 56 -6.03 12.94 -3.34
CA ARG A 56 -6.61 11.70 -2.78
C ARG A 56 -7.80 11.21 -3.59
N THR A 57 -7.93 9.90 -3.76
CA THR A 57 -9.16 9.27 -4.30
C THR A 57 -10.24 9.13 -3.23
N ASP A 58 -9.84 8.82 -2.00
CA ASP A 58 -10.76 8.60 -0.88
C ASP A 58 -11.38 9.91 -0.42
N ARG A 59 -12.70 10.06 -0.62
CA ARG A 59 -13.45 11.26 -0.22
C ARG A 59 -14.07 11.05 1.14
N LEU A 60 -13.93 12.06 2.00
CA LEU A 60 -14.63 12.08 3.27
C LEU A 60 -16.14 12.16 3.00
N PRO A 61 -16.96 11.41 3.74
CA PRO A 61 -18.39 11.61 3.74
C PRO A 61 -18.72 13.05 4.13
N VAL A 62 -19.84 13.56 3.61
CA VAL A 62 -20.38 14.86 4.04
C VAL A 62 -20.71 14.80 5.53
N GLU A 63 -20.53 15.92 6.23
CA GLU A 63 -20.85 16.02 7.65
C GLU A 63 -22.31 15.63 7.91
N GLY A 64 -22.53 14.82 8.96
CA GLY A 64 -23.86 14.31 9.30
C GLY A 64 -24.37 13.14 8.42
N ALA A 65 -23.58 12.67 7.44
CA ALA A 65 -23.97 11.50 6.66
C ALA A 65 -23.95 10.22 7.53
N VAL A 66 -25.08 9.49 7.53
CA VAL A 66 -25.21 8.20 8.24
C VAL A 66 -25.16 7.06 7.23
N ALA A 67 -24.15 6.19 7.35
CA ALA A 67 -24.02 5.01 6.50
C ALA A 67 -25.04 3.93 6.88
N ARG A 68 -25.53 3.18 5.88
CA ARG A 68 -26.39 2.02 6.13
C ARG A 68 -25.57 0.91 6.80
N GLY A 69 -26.11 0.32 7.86
CA GLY A 69 -25.47 -0.79 8.58
C GLY A 69 -24.50 -0.37 9.68
N THR A 70 -24.27 0.93 9.86
CA THR A 70 -23.45 1.46 10.98
C THR A 70 -24.30 2.03 12.11
N PHE A 71 -25.63 2.10 11.94
CA PHE A 71 -26.55 2.56 12.98
C PHE A 71 -26.78 1.46 14.00
N TYR A 72 -26.57 1.79 15.27
CA TYR A 72 -26.88 0.94 16.41
C TYR A 72 -28.04 1.58 17.18
N GLU A 73 -29.11 0.82 17.42
CA GLU A 73 -30.28 1.29 18.18
C GLU A 73 -29.91 1.57 19.66
N ASN A 74 -28.98 0.79 20.21
CA ASN A 74 -28.48 0.98 21.56
C ASN A 74 -27.39 2.06 21.59
N GLU A 75 -27.72 3.24 22.14
CA GLU A 75 -26.81 4.39 22.27
C GLU A 75 -25.54 4.05 23.07
N TYR A 76 -25.67 3.24 24.13
CA TYR A 76 -24.55 2.85 24.97
C TYR A 76 -23.55 1.97 24.23
N LEU A 77 -24.05 1.04 23.42
CA LEU A 77 -23.22 0.21 22.56
C LEU A 77 -22.53 1.04 21.45
N ALA A 78 -23.24 2.03 20.90
CA ALA A 78 -22.75 2.85 19.80
C ALA A 78 -21.69 3.88 20.22
N THR A 79 -21.90 4.54 21.36
CA THR A 79 -21.16 5.74 21.77
C THR A 79 -20.48 5.62 23.14
N GLY A 80 -20.82 4.61 23.93
CA GLY A 80 -20.40 4.51 25.34
C GLY A 80 -21.18 5.44 26.29
N LYS A 81 -22.22 6.13 25.82
CA LYS A 81 -23.05 7.03 26.62
C LYS A 81 -24.50 6.56 26.70
N ASN A 82 -25.16 6.93 27.80
CA ASN A 82 -26.61 6.86 27.99
C ASN A 82 -27.10 8.29 28.21
N GLY A 83 -27.53 8.95 27.12
CA GLY A 83 -27.75 10.39 27.11
C GLY A 83 -26.48 11.17 27.48
N GLU A 84 -26.55 11.99 28.53
CA GLU A 84 -25.42 12.84 28.94
C GLU A 84 -24.35 12.11 29.76
N TYR A 85 -24.65 10.92 30.27
CA TYR A 85 -23.77 10.19 31.19
C TYR A 85 -22.99 9.10 30.46
N PHE A 86 -21.72 8.92 30.81
CA PHE A 86 -20.98 7.72 30.44
C PHE A 86 -21.60 6.51 31.15
N GLY A 87 -21.84 5.43 30.40
CA GLY A 87 -22.34 4.21 31.01
C GLY A 87 -21.26 3.52 31.85
N LYS A 88 -21.70 2.60 32.71
CA LYS A 88 -20.84 1.84 33.63
C LYS A 88 -20.80 0.37 33.20
N GLY A 89 -19.60 -0.22 33.16
CA GLY A 89 -19.40 -1.61 32.75
C GLY A 89 -19.24 -1.79 31.24
N PHE A 90 -19.34 -3.02 30.74
CA PHE A 90 -19.24 -3.29 29.30
C PHE A 90 -20.64 -3.35 28.66
N PRO A 91 -20.86 -2.72 27.49
CA PRO A 91 -22.13 -2.80 26.77
C PRO A 91 -22.32 -4.11 26.00
N ILE A 92 -21.38 -5.04 26.13
CA ILE A 92 -21.37 -6.37 25.51
C ILE A 92 -21.16 -7.43 26.58
N ASP A 93 -21.60 -8.66 26.30
CA ASP A 93 -21.31 -9.80 27.15
C ASP A 93 -19.81 -10.09 27.19
N VAL A 94 -19.26 -10.15 28.40
CA VAL A 94 -17.84 -10.46 28.64
C VAL A 94 -17.64 -11.98 28.58
N SER A 95 -17.72 -12.54 27.38
CA SER A 95 -17.43 -13.95 27.13
C SER A 95 -15.92 -14.21 27.02
N ASN A 96 -15.50 -15.48 27.16
CA ASN A 96 -14.10 -15.86 26.94
C ASN A 96 -13.60 -15.50 25.54
N GLU A 97 -14.46 -15.60 24.53
CA GLU A 97 -14.13 -15.19 23.15
C GLU A 97 -13.94 -13.67 23.04
N ALA A 98 -14.80 -12.89 23.69
CA ALA A 98 -14.68 -11.43 23.69
C ALA A 98 -13.40 -10.96 24.41
N MET A 99 -13.02 -11.63 25.50
CA MET A 99 -11.76 -11.38 26.20
C MET A 99 -10.56 -11.76 25.34
N ALA A 100 -10.54 -12.95 24.75
CA ALA A 100 -9.44 -13.40 23.89
C ALA A 100 -9.24 -12.54 22.63
N ARG A 101 -10.31 -11.93 22.10
CA ARG A 101 -10.20 -10.95 21.00
C ARG A 101 -9.56 -9.63 21.45
N GLY A 102 -9.70 -9.27 22.72
CA GLY A 102 -9.20 -8.01 23.28
C GLY A 102 -7.79 -8.07 23.85
N GLU A 103 -7.23 -9.27 24.06
CA GLU A 103 -5.82 -9.51 24.42
C GLU A 103 -4.87 -9.19 23.26
#